data_AF-A0A965U8Y1-F1
#
_entry.id   AF-A0A965U8Y1-F1
#
_cell.length_a   1.000
_cell.length_b   1.000
_cell.length_c   1.000
_cell.angle_alpha   90.00
_cell.angle_beta   90.00
_cell.angle_gamma   90.00
#
_symmetry.space_group_name_H-M   'P 1'
#
loop_
_entity.id
_entity.type
_entity.pdbx_description
1 polymer ?
#
loop_
_entity_poly.entity_id
_entity_poly.type
_entity_poly.pdbx_seq_one_letter_code
_entity_poly.pdbx_strand_id
1 'polypeptide(L)'
;MREKPVIQDSGERHTFDTGAVRDMQAGKGAPAYMPADALMRLSVHYENGAIKYGVGNYLLGINVSSFLNSAIRHLWKYMAGQDDEDHLAAAAFNVLGMMQMEATKPEMVDMAAREGKRSFVYGR
;
A
#
# COMPACT_ATOMS: atom_id res chain seq x y z
N MET A 1 38.88 6.67 -12.60
CA MET A 1 37.80 5.81 -13.17
C MET A 1 36.58 5.96 -12.28
N ARG A 2 35.37 6.11 -12.83
CA ARG A 2 34.14 6.10 -12.02
C ARG A 2 33.86 4.65 -11.59
N GLU A 3 33.57 4.44 -10.32
CA GLU A 3 33.14 3.13 -9.82
C GLU A 3 31.89 2.67 -10.58
N LYS A 4 31.84 1.37 -10.92
CA LYS A 4 30.65 0.80 -11.53
C LYS A 4 29.51 0.80 -10.50
N PRO A 5 28.27 1.13 -10.91
CA PRO A 5 27.14 1.08 -10.00
C PRO A 5 26.92 -0.36 -9.51
N VAL A 6 26.71 -0.50 -8.20
CA VAL A 6 26.27 -1.76 -7.60
C VAL A 6 24.80 -1.94 -7.96
N ILE A 7 24.52 -2.96 -8.76
CA ILE A 7 23.15 -3.33 -9.15
C ILE A 7 22.74 -4.54 -8.31
N GLN A 8 21.58 -4.46 -7.66
CA GLN A 8 21.00 -5.60 -6.95
C GLN A 8 20.59 -6.68 -7.94
N ASP A 9 20.95 -7.93 -7.65
CA ASP A 9 20.79 -9.07 -8.54
C ASP A 9 20.31 -10.28 -7.71
N SER A 10 19.17 -10.88 -8.09
CA SER A 10 18.64 -12.05 -7.39
C SER A 10 19.43 -13.34 -7.63
N GLY A 11 20.28 -13.38 -8.66
CA GLY A 11 20.96 -14.59 -9.12
C GLY A 11 20.15 -15.44 -10.10
N GLU A 12 18.86 -15.15 -10.29
CA GLU A 12 18.00 -15.82 -11.27
C GLU A 12 17.75 -14.92 -12.49
N ARG A 13 17.97 -15.46 -13.70
CA ARG A 13 17.90 -14.68 -14.95
C ARG A 13 16.91 -15.26 -15.95
N HIS A 14 16.16 -14.38 -16.58
CA HIS A 14 15.38 -14.65 -17.78
C HIS A 14 16.08 -14.05 -19.00
N THR A 15 16.38 -14.88 -19.98
CA THR A 15 16.94 -14.47 -21.28
C THR A 15 15.80 -14.35 -22.28
N PHE A 16 15.68 -13.20 -22.92
CA PHE A 16 14.74 -12.98 -24.02
C PHE A 16 15.38 -13.39 -25.35
N ASP A 17 14.56 -13.67 -26.36
CA ASP A 17 15.04 -14.07 -27.70
C ASP A 17 15.93 -13.01 -28.37
N THR A 18 15.84 -11.75 -27.92
CA THR A 18 16.71 -10.65 -28.36
C THR A 18 18.13 -10.72 -27.78
N GLY A 19 18.41 -11.68 -26.91
CA GLY A 19 19.65 -11.77 -26.12
C GLY A 19 19.69 -10.85 -24.90
N ALA A 20 18.63 -10.06 -24.66
CA ALA A 20 18.50 -9.29 -23.43
C ALA A 20 18.33 -10.23 -22.22
N VAL A 21 18.88 -9.84 -21.08
CA VAL A 21 18.79 -10.62 -19.85
C VAL A 21 18.20 -9.73 -18.75
N ARG A 22 17.20 -10.24 -18.03
CA ARG A 22 16.57 -9.53 -16.90
C ARG A 22 16.43 -10.45 -15.70
N ASP A 23 16.55 -9.87 -14.52
CA ASP A 23 16.28 -10.54 -13.26
C ASP A 23 14.84 -11.07 -13.21
N MET A 24 14.68 -12.31 -12.73
CA MET A 24 13.39 -12.99 -12.58
C MET A 24 12.46 -12.27 -11.57
N GLN A 25 11.16 -12.44 -11.83
CA GLN A 25 10.07 -11.68 -11.21
C GLN A 25 9.47 -12.34 -9.95
N ALA A 26 9.86 -13.59 -9.63
CA ALA A 26 9.24 -14.33 -8.53
C ALA A 26 9.46 -13.62 -7.18
N GLY A 27 8.39 -13.50 -6.38
CA GLY A 27 8.44 -12.90 -5.03
C GLY A 27 8.47 -11.37 -4.96
N LYS A 28 8.49 -10.65 -6.10
CA LYS A 28 8.58 -9.17 -6.15
C LYS A 28 7.22 -8.46 -6.33
N GLY A 29 6.14 -9.23 -6.47
CA GLY A 29 4.81 -8.72 -6.80
C GLY A 29 4.64 -8.42 -8.29
N ALA A 30 3.40 -8.13 -8.71
CA ALA A 30 3.08 -7.84 -10.12
C ALA A 30 2.22 -6.55 -10.24
N PRO A 31 2.82 -5.35 -10.02
CA PRO A 31 2.07 -4.09 -10.01
C PRO A 31 1.27 -3.82 -11.28
N ALA A 32 1.78 -4.27 -12.44
CA ALA A 32 1.13 -4.11 -13.74
C ALA A 32 -0.22 -4.85 -13.87
N TYR A 33 -0.52 -5.80 -12.97
CA TYR A 33 -1.79 -6.53 -12.96
C TYR A 33 -2.81 -5.97 -11.97
N MET A 34 -2.49 -4.86 -11.29
CA MET A 34 -3.45 -4.21 -10.40
C MET A 34 -4.54 -3.47 -11.21
N PRO A 35 -5.77 -3.39 -10.71
CA PRO A 35 -6.89 -2.75 -11.41
C PRO A 35 -6.69 -1.23 -11.54
N ALA A 36 -6.24 -0.77 -12.71
CA ALA A 36 -5.86 0.63 -12.95
C ALA A 36 -6.92 1.66 -12.56
N ASP A 37 -8.20 1.42 -12.89
CA ASP A 37 -9.29 2.35 -12.56
C ASP A 37 -9.51 2.48 -11.04
N ALA A 38 -9.38 1.38 -10.30
CA ALA A 38 -9.49 1.40 -8.84
C ALA A 38 -8.29 2.15 -8.20
N LEU A 39 -7.09 1.97 -8.76
CA LEU A 39 -5.91 2.72 -8.33
C LEU A 39 -6.05 4.22 -8.59
N MET A 40 -6.64 4.62 -9.71
CA MET A 40 -6.89 6.02 -10.02
C MET A 40 -7.87 6.65 -9.02
N ARG A 41 -8.99 5.97 -8.73
CA ARG A 41 -9.95 6.41 -7.69
C ARG A 41 -9.28 6.60 -6.32
N LEU A 42 -8.47 5.62 -5.92
CA LEU A 42 -7.69 5.69 -4.69
C LEU A 42 -6.68 6.85 -4.73
N SER A 43 -5.99 7.07 -5.85
CA SER A 43 -5.04 8.19 -6.03
C SER A 43 -5.70 9.55 -5.82
N VAL A 44 -6.91 9.75 -6.36
CA VAL A 44 -7.70 10.98 -6.14
C VAL A 44 -8.06 11.13 -4.66
N HIS A 45 -8.37 10.03 -3.96
CA HIS A 45 -8.62 10.08 -2.50
C HIS A 45 -7.36 10.52 -1.72
N TYR A 46 -6.17 10.03 -2.10
CA TYR A 46 -4.90 10.51 -1.52
C TYR A 46 -4.65 11.99 -1.79
N GLU A 47 -4.92 12.47 -3.01
CA GLU A 47 -4.81 13.89 -3.37
C GLU A 47 -5.73 14.77 -2.50
N ASN A 48 -7.00 14.39 -2.38
CA ASN A 48 -7.97 15.09 -1.53
C ASN A 48 -7.51 15.14 -0.06
N GLY A 49 -6.97 14.03 0.45
CA GLY A 49 -6.37 13.97 1.78
C GLY A 49 -5.16 14.90 1.92
N ALA A 50 -4.29 14.95 0.91
CA ALA A 50 -3.12 15.82 0.89
C ALA A 50 -3.47 17.31 0.83
N ILE A 51 -4.50 17.68 0.06
CA ILE A 51 -5.03 19.05 0.01
C ILE A 51 -5.57 19.45 1.39
N LYS A 52 -6.33 18.56 2.04
CA LYS A 52 -7.01 18.85 3.30
C LYS A 52 -6.09 18.85 4.53
N TYR A 53 -5.15 17.91 4.59
CA TYR A 53 -4.34 17.63 5.79
C TYR A 53 -2.84 17.81 5.57
N GLY A 54 -2.40 18.12 4.35
CA GLY A 54 -0.98 18.18 3.97
C GLY A 54 -0.47 16.89 3.34
N VAL A 55 0.46 17.04 2.40
CA VAL A 55 1.11 15.91 1.69
C VAL A 55 1.76 14.97 2.69
N GLY A 56 1.41 13.68 2.62
CA GLY A 56 2.02 12.66 3.46
C GLY A 56 1.56 12.67 4.93
N ASN A 57 0.49 13.39 5.30
CA ASN A 57 0.04 13.47 6.70
C ASN A 57 -0.14 12.10 7.37
N TYR A 58 -0.72 11.11 6.67
CA TYR A 58 -0.91 9.75 7.21
C TYR A 58 0.41 9.03 7.54
N LEU A 59 1.53 9.43 6.91
CA LEU A 59 2.86 8.88 7.17
C LEU A 59 3.45 9.35 8.50
N LEU A 60 2.85 10.34 9.17
CA LEU A 60 3.28 10.77 10.51
C LEU A 60 2.99 9.67 11.55
N GLY A 61 1.99 8.83 11.30
CA GLY A 61 1.55 7.77 12.19
C GLY A 61 0.10 7.99 12.61
N ILE A 62 -0.73 6.97 12.37
CA ILE A 62 -2.13 6.93 12.81
C ILE A 62 -2.36 5.53 13.36
N ASN A 63 -2.99 5.43 14.52
CA ASN A 63 -3.31 4.14 15.14
C ASN A 63 -4.11 3.24 14.19
N VAL A 64 -3.75 1.96 14.12
CA VAL A 64 -4.41 0.95 13.27
C VAL A 64 -5.89 0.83 13.62
N SER A 65 -6.27 0.93 14.89
CA SER A 65 -7.68 0.94 15.30
C SER A 65 -8.50 2.08 14.67
N SER A 66 -7.89 3.24 14.45
CA SER A 66 -8.53 4.40 13.81
C SER A 66 -8.79 4.13 12.32
N PHE A 67 -7.79 3.61 11.62
CA PHE A 67 -7.95 3.17 10.23
C PHE A 67 -9.03 2.09 10.11
N LEU A 68 -9.00 1.05 10.96
CA LEU A 68 -9.96 -0.05 10.91
C LEU A 68 -11.40 0.45 11.09
N ASN A 69 -11.64 1.28 12.10
CA ASN A 69 -12.96 1.83 12.35
C ASN A 69 -13.47 2.68 11.17
N SER A 70 -12.58 3.46 10.55
CA SER A 70 -12.94 4.27 9.39
C SER A 70 -13.22 3.41 8.15
N ALA A 71 -12.39 2.40 7.88
CA ALA A 71 -12.59 1.45 6.80
C ALA A 71 -13.97 0.78 6.90
N ILE A 72 -14.31 0.24 8.07
CA ILE A 72 -15.60 -0.42 8.31
C ILE A 72 -16.76 0.54 8.11
N ARG A 73 -16.68 1.78 8.60
CA ARG A 73 -17.74 2.77 8.39
C ARG A 73 -17.97 3.08 6.91
N HIS A 74 -16.91 3.26 6.12
CA HIS A 74 -17.06 3.49 4.68
C HIS A 74 -17.67 2.28 3.97
N LEU A 75 -17.31 1.06 4.36
CA LEU A 75 -17.96 -0.15 3.85
C LEU A 75 -19.45 -0.20 4.22
N TRP A 76 -19.83 0.15 5.45
CA TRP A 76 -21.24 0.22 5.85
C TRP A 76 -22.02 1.28 5.09
N LYS A 77 -21.44 2.46 4.86
CA LYS A 77 -22.06 3.50 4.03
C LYS A 77 -22.31 3.01 2.60
N TYR A 78 -21.31 2.35 2.01
CA TYR A 78 -21.45 1.71 0.69
C TYR A 78 -22.56 0.66 0.68
N MET A 79 -22.61 -0.22 1.69
CA MET A 79 -23.67 -1.23 1.82
C MET A 79 -25.06 -0.59 1.96
N ALA A 80 -25.15 0.58 2.59
CA ALA A 80 -26.39 1.35 2.73
C ALA A 80 -26.77 2.12 1.46
N GLY A 81 -25.98 2.04 0.39
CA GLY A 81 -26.24 2.73 -0.88
C GLY A 81 -25.94 4.23 -0.85
N GLN A 82 -25.10 4.70 0.08
CA GLN A 82 -24.67 6.10 0.10
C GLN A 82 -23.66 6.38 -1.02
N ASP A 83 -23.80 7.55 -1.64
CA ASP A 83 -23.03 8.01 -2.80
C ASP A 83 -22.50 9.45 -2.66
N ASP A 84 -22.43 9.97 -1.43
CA ASP A 84 -21.95 11.33 -1.12
C ASP A 84 -20.43 11.50 -1.29
N GLU A 85 -19.68 10.40 -1.34
CA GLU A 85 -18.25 10.36 -1.64
C GLU A 85 -17.83 8.98 -2.18
N ASP A 86 -16.59 8.84 -2.64
CA ASP A 86 -16.04 7.52 -3.01
C ASP A 86 -15.70 6.69 -1.77
N HIS A 87 -16.72 6.04 -1.19
CA HIS A 87 -16.56 5.20 -0.01
C HIS A 87 -15.61 4.02 -0.21
N LEU A 88 -15.55 3.43 -1.40
CA LEU A 88 -14.66 2.29 -1.65
C LEU A 88 -13.19 2.74 -1.68
N ALA A 89 -12.89 3.89 -2.31
CA ALA A 89 -11.55 4.46 -2.28
C ALA A 89 -11.15 4.86 -0.84
N ALA A 90 -12.07 5.44 -0.08
CA ALA A 90 -11.83 5.79 1.32
C ALA A 90 -11.57 4.54 2.19
N ALA A 91 -12.37 3.48 2.04
CA ALA A 91 -12.13 2.21 2.72
C ALA A 91 -10.77 1.61 2.35
N ALA A 92 -10.42 1.61 1.06
CA ALA A 92 -9.14 1.12 0.57
C ALA A 92 -7.95 1.92 1.12
N PHE A 93 -8.04 3.25 1.17
CA PHE A 93 -7.02 4.11 1.80
C PHE A 93 -6.76 3.69 3.25
N ASN A 94 -7.82 3.44 4.02
CA ASN A 94 -7.67 3.04 5.41
C ASN A 94 -7.03 1.65 5.55
N VAL A 95 -7.39 0.69 4.69
CA VAL A 95 -6.77 -0.64 4.68
C VAL A 95 -5.28 -0.57 4.32
N LEU A 96 -4.92 0.21 3.30
CA LEU A 96 -3.53 0.44 2.94
C LEU A 96 -2.77 1.20 4.03
N GLY A 97 -3.43 2.13 4.72
CA GLY A 97 -2.90 2.81 5.89
C GLY A 97 -2.50 1.83 7.00
N MET A 98 -3.35 0.85 7.30
CA MET A 98 -3.02 -0.22 8.26
C MET A 98 -1.79 -1.02 7.81
N MET A 99 -1.74 -1.46 6.55
CA MET A 99 -0.59 -2.19 5.99
C MET A 99 0.70 -1.35 6.09
N GLN A 100 0.61 -0.04 5.83
CA GLN A 100 1.73 0.88 5.93
C GLN A 100 2.23 1.01 7.37
N MET A 101 1.32 1.11 8.35
CA MET A 101 1.70 1.17 9.76
C MET A 101 2.35 -0.15 10.20
N GLU A 102 1.79 -1.30 9.85
CA GLU A 102 2.41 -2.59 10.14
C GLU A 102 3.83 -2.71 9.57
N ALA A 103 4.06 -2.12 8.40
CA ALA A 103 5.35 -2.19 7.72
C ALA A 103 6.37 -1.17 8.25
N THR A 104 5.95 0.06 8.58
CA THR A 104 6.89 1.18 8.85
C THR A 104 6.81 1.77 10.25
N LYS A 105 5.70 1.55 10.96
CA LYS A 105 5.43 2.10 12.30
C LYS A 105 4.70 1.07 13.17
N PRO A 106 5.34 -0.06 13.52
CA PRO A 106 4.69 -1.11 14.32
C PRO A 106 4.15 -0.59 15.67
N GLU A 107 4.71 0.50 16.21
CA GLU A 107 4.22 1.18 17.40
C GLU A 107 2.81 1.78 17.27
N MET A 108 2.30 1.94 16.04
CA MET A 108 0.93 2.38 15.76
C MET A 108 -0.08 1.21 15.72
N VAL A 109 0.38 -0.04 15.82
CA VAL A 109 -0.49 -1.23 15.87
C VAL A 109 -1.01 -1.40 17.31
N ASP A 110 -2.07 -0.67 17.64
CA ASP A 110 -2.62 -0.53 18.99
C ASP A 110 -3.69 -1.58 19.36
N MET A 111 -3.82 -2.64 18.56
CA MET A 111 -4.84 -3.67 18.77
C MET A 111 -4.28 -4.86 19.56
N ALA A 112 -4.85 -5.15 20.73
CA ALA A 112 -4.45 -6.29 21.57
C ALA A 112 -4.45 -7.63 20.80
N ALA A 113 -5.40 -7.85 19.90
CA ALA A 113 -5.46 -9.06 19.07
C ALA A 113 -4.27 -9.25 18.11
N ARG A 114 -3.50 -8.18 17.85
CA ARG A 114 -2.30 -8.18 17.00
C ARG A 114 -1.00 -8.35 17.80
N GLU A 115 -1.06 -8.38 19.14
CA GLU A 115 0.12 -8.61 19.97
C GLU A 115 0.76 -9.98 19.67
N GLY A 116 2.07 -9.98 19.46
CA GLY A 116 2.84 -11.18 19.10
C GLY A 116 2.50 -11.79 17.73
N LYS A 117 1.70 -11.12 16.90
CA LYS A 117 1.35 -11.59 15.56
C LYS A 117 2.38 -11.11 14.53
N ARG A 118 2.48 -11.87 13.44
CA ARG A 118 3.34 -11.55 12.31
C ARG A 118 2.80 -10.32 11.55
N SER A 119 3.71 -9.42 11.18
CA SER A 119 3.51 -8.41 10.13
C SER A 119 4.06 -8.92 8.81
N PHE A 120 3.42 -8.54 7.69
CA PHE A 120 3.87 -8.91 6.36
C PHE A 120 4.64 -7.76 5.73
N VAL A 121 5.93 -7.99 5.44
CA VAL A 121 6.79 -7.03 4.76
C VAL A 121 7.46 -7.76 3.60
N TYR A 122 7.45 -7.13 2.42
CA TYR A 122 7.97 -7.70 1.18
C TYR A 122 9.05 -6.78 0.61
N GLY A 123 10.10 -7.35 0.01
CA GLY A 123 11.07 -6.61 -0.81
C GLY A 123 11.92 -5.56 -0.07
N ARG A 124 12.25 -5.78 1.20
CA ARG A 124 13.25 -4.99 1.94
C ARG A 124 14.54 -5.75 2.12
#